data_AF-A0AAW0LEA2-F1
#
_entry.id   AF-A0AAW0LEA2-F1
#
_cell.length_a   1.000
_cell.length_b   1.000
_cell.length_c   1.000
_cell.angle_alpha   90.00
_cell.angle_beta   90.00
_cell.angle_gamma   90.00
#
_symmetry.space_group_name_H-M   'P 1'
#
loop_
_entity.id
_entity.type
_entity.pdbx_description
1 polymer ?
#
loop_
_entity_poly.entity_id
_entity_poly.type
_entity_poly.pdbx_seq_one_letter_code
_entity_poly.pdbx_strand_id
1 'polypeptide(L)'
;MEAAAREHIEEIRRTKFSIGGEQNPLIEDLHQANAEDNNYLEGVDPSLEFVITSEDITNTGAPATLLIFNNEKGFSSKNIDSICSVGRSTKKGNRKRGYIGEKGIGFKSVFLVSSQPCIFSNGYQIRFNEEPCPHCNLGYIVPEWVEESPTLSDIKKIYGSRTTLPTTTIVLPLKFDKVKPVKQQLSNVHPEVLLFLSKIKQLSVREHNKDPRLNTVSAIAITSETELVVRKNIDAVSYTLHLSADEKDNEYQGECSYFMWKQKFPVKHENKVERRTEVEELVITLAFPFDERLHRGMSSPGIYAFLPTEMVTNFPFIIQADFLLTSSRETILLDNKWNQGILDCVPSAFIDAFDSLVINSVNAPVSSLAPMFRFIPINSSSYQELNVVREYIKSKLLKKKYSSR
;
A
#
# COMPACT_ATOMS: atom_id res chain seq x y z
N MET A 1 -27.16 14.59 5.57
CA MET A 1 -25.77 14.44 5.08
C MET A 1 -25.71 14.61 3.57
N GLU A 2 -26.49 13.83 2.80
CA GLU A 2 -26.55 13.93 1.34
C GLU A 2 -26.83 15.34 0.79
N ALA A 3 -27.84 16.04 1.30
CA ALA A 3 -28.17 17.39 0.83
C ALA A 3 -26.99 18.38 0.97
N ALA A 4 -26.27 18.36 2.09
CA ALA A 4 -25.09 19.19 2.31
C ALA A 4 -23.91 18.77 1.42
N ALA A 5 -23.73 17.46 1.20
CA ALA A 5 -22.73 16.94 0.27
C ALA A 5 -23.03 17.39 -1.17
N ARG A 6 -24.30 17.34 -1.60
CA ARG A 6 -24.75 17.79 -2.92
C ARG A 6 -24.55 19.29 -3.10
N GLU A 7 -24.93 20.09 -2.11
CA GLU A 7 -24.71 21.53 -2.10
C GLU A 7 -23.21 21.86 -2.23
N HIS A 8 -22.35 21.15 -1.51
CA HIS A 8 -20.90 21.32 -1.62
C HIS A 8 -20.36 20.97 -3.02
N ILE A 9 -20.89 19.93 -3.68
CA ILE A 9 -20.50 19.62 -5.07
C ILE A 9 -20.94 20.71 -6.04
N GLU A 10 -22.16 21.24 -5.90
CA GLU A 10 -22.61 22.38 -6.71
C GLU A 10 -21.79 23.65 -6.44
N GLU A 11 -21.37 23.88 -5.20
CA GLU A 11 -20.44 24.96 -4.85
C GLU A 11 -19.10 24.79 -5.56
N ILE A 12 -18.50 23.59 -5.55
CA ILE A 12 -17.26 23.30 -6.29
C ILE A 12 -17.43 23.57 -7.79
N ARG A 13 -18.52 23.06 -8.39
CA ARG A 13 -18.81 23.24 -9.81
C ARG A 13 -18.95 24.71 -10.20
N ARG A 14 -19.64 25.49 -9.37
CA ARG A 14 -19.83 26.93 -9.57
C ARG A 14 -18.55 27.74 -9.36
N THR A 15 -17.83 27.49 -8.27
CA THR A 15 -16.71 28.34 -7.82
C THR A 15 -15.37 27.98 -8.46
N LYS A 16 -15.07 26.68 -8.59
CA LYS A 16 -13.79 26.18 -9.16
C LYS A 16 -13.84 25.98 -10.66
N PHE A 17 -14.99 25.55 -11.19
CA PHE A 17 -15.14 25.23 -12.62
C PHE A 17 -15.98 26.24 -13.39
N SER A 18 -16.45 27.31 -12.73
CA SER A 18 -17.27 28.38 -13.33
C SER A 18 -18.52 27.87 -14.06
N ILE A 19 -19.04 26.71 -13.66
CA ILE A 19 -20.23 26.13 -14.27
C ILE A 19 -21.45 26.89 -13.74
N GLY A 20 -22.10 27.66 -14.62
CA GLY A 20 -23.28 28.47 -14.27
C GLY A 20 -22.99 29.84 -13.62
N GLY A 21 -21.76 30.35 -13.70
CA GLY A 21 -21.35 31.67 -13.19
C GLY A 21 -20.27 32.36 -14.05
N GLU A 22 -19.75 33.50 -13.60
CA GLU A 22 -18.63 34.19 -14.27
C GLU A 22 -17.31 33.41 -14.16
N GLN A 23 -16.46 33.52 -15.19
CA GLN A 23 -15.16 32.81 -15.26
C GLN A 23 -14.23 33.21 -14.11
N ASN A 24 -13.87 32.22 -13.29
CA ASN A 24 -12.81 32.35 -12.28
C ASN A 24 -11.55 31.64 -12.80
N PRO A 25 -10.35 32.29 -12.78
CA PRO A 25 -9.10 31.57 -13.03
C PRO A 25 -8.94 30.42 -12.03
N LEU A 26 -8.71 29.21 -12.54
CA LEU A 26 -8.48 27.99 -11.75
C LEU A 26 -7.47 28.28 -10.63
N ILE A 27 -7.93 28.18 -9.37
CA ILE A 27 -7.08 28.35 -8.19
C ILE A 27 -6.28 27.05 -7.99
N GLU A 28 -4.96 27.16 -7.90
CA GLU A 28 -4.06 26.05 -7.60
C GLU A 28 -4.22 25.62 -6.13
N ASP A 29 -5.08 24.62 -5.88
CA ASP A 29 -5.18 23.94 -4.58
C ASP A 29 -4.39 22.63 -4.57
N LEU A 30 -3.89 22.24 -3.39
CA LEU A 30 -2.83 21.25 -3.28
C LEU A 30 -3.03 20.22 -2.17
N HIS A 31 -3.80 19.15 -2.41
CA HIS A 31 -3.73 17.98 -1.53
C HIS A 31 -4.00 16.64 -2.24
N GLN A 32 -3.60 15.53 -1.62
CA GLN A 32 -3.69 14.15 -2.16
C GLN A 32 -4.51 13.25 -1.21
N ALA A 33 -5.23 12.28 -1.78
CA ALA A 33 -5.97 11.25 -1.05
C ALA A 33 -5.57 9.86 -1.57
N ASN A 34 -5.08 9.00 -0.67
CA ASN A 34 -4.84 7.58 -0.89
C ASN A 34 -5.47 6.80 0.27
N ALA A 35 -5.89 5.56 0.02
CA ALA A 35 -6.55 4.72 1.02
C ALA A 35 -5.69 4.46 2.29
N GLU A 36 -4.37 4.47 2.16
CA GLU A 36 -3.45 4.31 3.29
C GLU A 36 -3.28 5.59 4.14
N ASP A 37 -3.64 6.75 3.59
CA ASP A 37 -3.64 8.02 4.31
C ASP A 37 -4.92 8.25 5.11
N ASN A 38 -5.91 7.35 4.98
CA ASN A 38 -7.22 7.45 5.61
C ASN A 38 -7.16 7.38 7.14
N ASN A 39 -8.21 7.90 7.77
CA ASN A 39 -8.38 7.84 9.22
C ASN A 39 -9.43 6.80 9.59
N TYR A 40 -9.19 6.05 10.65
CA TYR A 40 -10.07 4.99 11.13
C TYR A 40 -10.60 5.35 12.52
N LEU A 41 -11.75 4.80 12.88
CA LEU A 41 -12.28 4.91 14.25
C LEU A 41 -11.43 4.04 15.19
N GLU A 42 -11.38 4.44 16.46
CA GLU A 42 -10.68 3.66 17.48
C GLU A 42 -11.39 2.30 17.68
N GLY A 43 -10.60 1.23 17.84
CA GLY A 43 -11.13 -0.12 18.03
C GLY A 43 -11.63 -0.82 16.76
N VAL A 44 -11.53 -0.21 15.59
CA VAL A 44 -11.84 -0.85 14.30
C VAL A 44 -10.56 -1.36 13.65
N ASP A 45 -10.57 -2.58 13.10
CA ASP A 45 -9.49 -3.07 12.25
C ASP A 45 -9.61 -2.49 10.83
N PRO A 46 -8.64 -1.68 10.38
CA PRO A 46 -8.68 -1.07 9.06
C PRO A 46 -8.62 -2.13 7.95
N SER A 47 -9.58 -2.09 7.04
CA SER A 47 -9.72 -3.07 5.97
C SER A 47 -9.93 -2.44 4.59
N LEU A 48 -9.46 -3.16 3.57
CA LEU A 48 -9.64 -2.84 2.16
C LEU A 48 -10.14 -4.09 1.43
N GLU A 49 -11.32 -4.02 0.83
CA GLU A 49 -11.91 -5.12 0.05
C GLU A 49 -12.07 -4.72 -1.41
N PHE A 50 -11.57 -5.57 -2.31
CA PHE A 50 -11.75 -5.45 -3.75
C PHE A 50 -12.79 -6.48 -4.20
N VAL A 51 -13.86 -6.02 -4.86
CA VAL A 51 -14.87 -6.90 -5.44
C VAL A 51 -14.96 -6.65 -6.93
N ILE A 52 -14.67 -7.65 -7.75
CA ILE A 52 -14.82 -7.57 -9.20
C ILE A 52 -16.05 -8.36 -9.65
N THR A 53 -16.86 -7.77 -10.53
CA THR A 53 -18.06 -8.41 -11.09
C THR A 53 -18.17 -8.17 -12.59
N SER A 54 -18.82 -9.08 -13.31
CA SER A 54 -19.22 -8.89 -14.71
C SER A 54 -20.51 -8.09 -14.87
N GLU A 55 -21.19 -7.74 -13.78
CA GLU A 55 -22.36 -6.84 -13.81
C GLU A 55 -21.91 -5.39 -14.02
N ASP A 56 -22.48 -4.72 -15.02
CA ASP A 56 -22.37 -3.27 -15.19
C ASP A 56 -23.44 -2.57 -14.35
N ILE A 57 -23.09 -2.24 -13.12
CA ILE A 57 -23.98 -1.49 -12.22
C ILE A 57 -24.00 0.02 -12.51
N THR A 58 -23.15 0.48 -13.42
CA THR A 58 -22.96 1.90 -13.74
C THR A 58 -23.72 2.34 -14.99
N ASN A 59 -24.27 1.40 -15.76
CA ASN A 59 -24.93 1.63 -17.05
C ASN A 59 -24.03 2.37 -18.06
N THR A 60 -22.74 2.06 -18.06
CA THR A 60 -21.74 2.70 -18.94
C THR A 60 -21.36 1.82 -20.15
N GLY A 61 -21.89 0.60 -20.22
CA GLY A 61 -21.50 -0.41 -21.21
C GLY A 61 -20.21 -1.14 -20.82
N ALA A 62 -19.79 -1.05 -19.56
CA ALA A 62 -18.54 -1.66 -19.10
C ALA A 62 -18.63 -3.19 -19.05
N PRO A 63 -17.62 -3.93 -19.54
CA PRO A 63 -17.62 -5.40 -19.49
C PRO A 63 -17.43 -5.98 -18.08
N ALA A 64 -16.98 -5.16 -17.12
CA ALA A 64 -16.85 -5.53 -15.72
C ALA A 64 -16.80 -4.27 -14.85
N THR A 65 -17.18 -4.41 -13.59
CA THR A 65 -17.08 -3.36 -12.57
C THR A 65 -16.17 -3.83 -11.44
N LEU A 66 -15.20 -2.99 -11.05
CA LEU A 66 -14.41 -3.17 -9.84
C LEU A 66 -14.95 -2.23 -8.75
N LEU A 67 -15.29 -2.79 -7.60
CA LEU A 67 -15.69 -2.05 -6.41
C LEU A 67 -14.58 -2.15 -5.36
N ILE A 68 -14.25 -1.04 -4.73
CA ILE A 68 -13.23 -0.94 -3.68
C ILE A 68 -13.92 -0.42 -2.44
N PHE A 69 -13.94 -1.21 -1.38
CA PHE A 69 -14.57 -0.87 -0.11
C PHE A 69 -13.52 -0.61 0.96
N ASN A 70 -13.69 0.46 1.73
CA ASN A 70 -12.82 0.83 2.83
C ASN A 70 -13.67 1.27 4.04
N ASN A 71 -13.37 0.72 5.22
CA ASN A 71 -14.10 0.97 6.47
C ASN A 71 -13.58 2.19 7.26
N GLU A 72 -12.89 3.12 6.59
CA GLU A 72 -12.43 4.38 7.14
C GLU A 72 -13.57 5.29 7.66
N LYS A 73 -13.22 6.44 8.24
CA LYS A 73 -14.18 7.49 8.65
C LYS A 73 -14.93 8.14 7.49
N GLY A 74 -14.49 7.92 6.26
CA GLY A 74 -15.08 8.48 5.05
C GLY A 74 -14.52 9.84 4.66
N PHE A 75 -14.88 10.28 3.46
CA PHE A 75 -14.34 11.50 2.86
C PHE A 75 -14.95 12.73 3.53
N SER A 76 -14.08 13.68 3.88
CA SER A 76 -14.46 15.02 4.28
C SER A 76 -14.55 15.95 3.06
N SER A 77 -15.15 17.14 3.21
CA SER A 77 -15.17 18.18 2.18
C SER A 77 -13.75 18.48 1.66
N LYS A 78 -12.76 18.55 2.56
CA LYS A 78 -11.34 18.74 2.19
C LYS A 78 -10.80 17.62 1.31
N ASN A 79 -11.22 16.37 1.52
CA ASN A 79 -10.81 15.26 0.65
C ASN A 79 -11.38 15.44 -0.76
N ILE A 80 -12.66 15.82 -0.86
CA ILE A 80 -13.34 16.08 -2.14
C ILE A 80 -12.68 17.25 -2.87
N ASP A 81 -12.44 18.36 -2.18
CA ASP A 81 -11.72 19.52 -2.73
C ASP A 81 -10.37 19.16 -3.32
N SER A 82 -9.65 18.28 -2.62
CA SER A 82 -8.33 17.83 -3.01
C SER A 82 -8.35 16.99 -4.29
N ILE A 83 -9.35 16.11 -4.42
CA ILE A 83 -9.52 15.28 -5.62
C ILE A 83 -9.90 16.15 -6.83
N CYS A 84 -10.68 17.21 -6.61
CA CYS A 84 -11.11 18.16 -7.65
C CYS A 84 -10.02 19.19 -8.04
N SER A 85 -8.83 19.13 -7.43
CA SER A 85 -7.77 20.12 -7.67
C SER A 85 -6.92 19.86 -8.93
N VAL A 86 -6.46 20.96 -9.55
CA VAL A 86 -5.51 20.95 -10.66
C VAL A 86 -4.07 20.87 -10.10
N GLY A 87 -3.73 19.75 -9.45
CA GLY A 87 -2.41 19.64 -8.81
C GLY A 87 -1.25 19.32 -9.78
N ARG A 88 -0.25 20.22 -9.89
CA ARG A 88 1.15 19.84 -10.11
C ARG A 88 1.66 19.12 -8.86
N SER A 89 2.32 17.97 -9.02
CA SER A 89 2.79 17.10 -7.93
C SER A 89 3.68 17.83 -6.90
N THR A 90 3.26 17.93 -5.65
CA THR A 90 4.00 18.58 -4.54
C THR A 90 4.58 17.60 -3.53
N LYS A 91 5.54 16.79 -4.01
CA LYS A 91 6.41 16.02 -3.09
C LYS A 91 7.49 16.84 -2.42
N LYS A 92 7.61 18.13 -2.74
CA LYS A 92 8.38 19.09 -1.96
C LYS A 92 7.61 19.43 -0.67
N GLY A 93 7.82 18.66 0.41
CA GLY A 93 7.51 19.15 1.77
C GLY A 93 6.92 18.15 2.78
N ASN A 94 6.16 17.13 2.37
CA ASN A 94 5.41 16.28 3.31
C ASN A 94 5.94 14.85 3.53
N ARG A 95 7.14 14.51 3.03
CA ARG A 95 7.71 13.15 3.16
C ARG A 95 7.99 12.69 4.60
N LYS A 96 8.06 13.61 5.57
CA LYS A 96 8.28 13.28 7.00
C LYS A 96 7.13 12.47 7.64
N ARG A 97 5.95 12.38 6.99
CA ARG A 97 4.76 11.67 7.52
C ARG A 97 4.54 10.27 6.96
N GLY A 98 5.47 9.72 6.17
CA GLY A 98 5.34 8.36 5.63
C GLY A 98 4.33 8.21 4.48
N TYR A 99 3.98 9.31 3.80
CA TYR A 99 3.12 9.28 2.62
C TYR A 99 3.73 8.43 1.48
N ILE A 100 2.92 7.53 0.92
CA ILE A 100 3.34 6.61 -0.15
C ILE A 100 3.05 7.18 -1.53
N GLY A 101 4.07 7.16 -2.39
CA GLY A 101 3.99 7.46 -3.81
C GLY A 101 5.10 8.40 -4.28
N GLU A 102 5.58 8.25 -5.52
CA GLU A 102 6.66 9.06 -6.12
C GLU A 102 6.19 10.06 -7.21
N LYS A 103 5.07 9.79 -7.89
CA LYS A 103 4.68 10.50 -9.13
C LYS A 103 3.46 11.45 -9.11
N GLY A 104 2.78 11.65 -7.97
CA GLY A 104 1.59 12.53 -7.91
C GLY A 104 0.34 11.89 -8.51
N ILE A 105 0.36 10.56 -8.67
CA ILE A 105 -0.69 9.74 -9.27
C ILE A 105 -1.65 9.26 -8.17
N GLY A 106 -2.25 10.20 -7.43
CA GLY A 106 -3.22 9.87 -6.37
C GLY A 106 -4.48 9.19 -6.93
N PHE A 107 -5.67 9.61 -6.48
CA PHE A 107 -6.95 9.17 -7.04
C PHE A 107 -6.96 9.09 -8.59
N LYS A 108 -6.26 9.99 -9.31
CA LYS A 108 -6.18 9.99 -10.78
C LYS A 108 -5.63 8.70 -11.41
N SER A 109 -4.94 7.84 -10.67
CA SER A 109 -4.47 6.53 -11.16
C SER A 109 -5.63 5.61 -11.57
N VAL A 110 -6.83 5.79 -10.98
CA VAL A 110 -8.02 5.00 -11.35
C VAL A 110 -8.40 5.17 -12.82
N PHE A 111 -8.01 6.28 -13.46
CA PHE A 111 -8.28 6.52 -14.88
C PHE A 111 -7.47 5.63 -15.83
N LEU A 112 -6.42 4.98 -15.33
CA LEU A 112 -5.69 3.95 -16.10
C LEU A 112 -6.57 2.73 -16.37
N VAL A 113 -7.59 2.49 -15.53
CA VAL A 113 -8.45 1.30 -15.60
C VAL A 113 -9.92 1.62 -15.83
N SER A 114 -10.39 2.84 -15.56
CA SER A 114 -11.79 3.24 -15.68
C SER A 114 -11.93 4.66 -16.25
N SER A 115 -12.87 4.90 -17.16
CA SER A 115 -13.12 6.27 -17.66
C SER A 115 -14.10 7.06 -16.79
N GLN A 116 -14.88 6.39 -15.93
CA GLN A 116 -15.97 7.01 -15.17
C GLN A 116 -16.01 6.54 -13.70
N PRO A 117 -14.93 6.79 -12.92
CA PRO A 117 -14.88 6.39 -11.52
C PRO A 117 -15.93 7.12 -10.69
N CYS A 118 -16.61 6.38 -9.81
CA CYS A 118 -17.58 6.92 -8.85
C CYS A 118 -17.08 6.75 -7.41
N ILE A 119 -17.43 7.69 -6.53
CA ILE A 119 -17.11 7.67 -5.10
C ILE A 119 -18.40 7.85 -4.31
N PHE A 120 -18.63 6.93 -3.38
CA PHE A 120 -19.71 6.97 -2.40
C PHE A 120 -19.09 7.02 -1.01
N SER A 121 -19.27 8.12 -0.28
CA SER A 121 -18.70 8.27 1.06
C SER A 121 -19.35 9.41 1.83
N ASN A 122 -19.74 9.20 3.09
CA ASN A 122 -20.33 10.24 3.96
C ASN A 122 -21.46 11.09 3.33
N GLY A 123 -22.28 10.47 2.48
CA GLY A 123 -23.38 11.14 1.77
C GLY A 123 -22.99 11.78 0.44
N TYR A 124 -21.70 11.81 0.06
CA TYR A 124 -21.29 12.08 -1.32
C TYR A 124 -21.61 10.88 -2.20
N GLN A 125 -22.15 11.15 -3.40
CA GLN A 125 -22.28 10.20 -4.50
C GLN A 125 -21.86 10.93 -5.79
N ILE A 126 -20.58 10.83 -6.12
CA ILE A 126 -19.98 11.62 -7.19
C ILE A 126 -19.31 10.73 -8.22
N ARG A 127 -19.35 11.18 -9.46
CA ARG A 127 -18.65 10.58 -10.60
C ARG A 127 -17.68 11.60 -11.17
N PHE A 128 -16.53 11.12 -11.60
CA PHE A 128 -15.63 11.87 -12.46
C PHE A 128 -15.62 11.24 -13.85
N ASN A 129 -15.28 12.02 -14.86
CA ASN A 129 -15.21 11.54 -16.24
C ASN A 129 -13.85 11.87 -16.84
N GLU A 130 -13.27 10.94 -17.57
CA GLU A 130 -12.07 11.15 -18.38
C GLU A 130 -12.32 12.18 -19.50
N GLU A 131 -13.50 12.10 -20.12
CA GLU A 131 -13.91 13.04 -21.16
C GLU A 131 -14.15 14.45 -20.60
N PRO A 132 -13.81 15.51 -21.36
CA PRO A 132 -14.03 16.88 -20.92
C PRO A 132 -15.51 17.18 -20.64
N CYS A 133 -15.77 17.84 -19.52
CA CYS A 133 -17.10 18.37 -19.21
C CYS A 133 -17.52 19.41 -20.26
N PRO A 134 -18.73 19.32 -20.85
CA PRO A 134 -19.18 20.25 -21.89
C PRO A 134 -19.20 21.74 -21.47
N HIS A 135 -19.29 22.02 -20.18
CA HIS A 135 -19.42 23.39 -19.65
C HIS A 135 -18.08 24.11 -19.47
N CYS A 136 -17.02 23.38 -19.14
CA CYS A 136 -15.71 23.96 -18.81
C CYS A 136 -14.54 23.33 -19.58
N ASN A 137 -14.80 22.33 -20.44
CA ASN A 137 -13.81 21.61 -21.25
C ASN A 137 -12.67 20.99 -20.42
N LEU A 138 -12.99 20.54 -19.19
CA LEU A 138 -12.05 19.87 -18.29
C LEU A 138 -12.56 18.46 -17.95
N GLY A 139 -11.68 17.46 -18.03
CA GLY A 139 -11.90 16.09 -17.59
C GLY A 139 -11.16 15.78 -16.28
N TYR A 140 -11.29 14.54 -15.80
CA TYR A 140 -10.64 13.92 -14.64
C TYR A 140 -10.97 14.48 -13.25
N ILE A 141 -11.24 15.79 -13.15
CA ILE A 141 -11.30 16.52 -11.88
C ILE A 141 -12.65 17.18 -11.61
N VAL A 142 -13.54 17.21 -12.61
CA VAL A 142 -14.87 17.82 -12.47
C VAL A 142 -15.79 16.78 -11.83
N PRO A 143 -16.29 17.01 -10.60
CA PRO A 143 -17.23 16.10 -9.98
C PRO A 143 -18.63 16.32 -10.58
N GLU A 144 -19.33 15.23 -10.84
CA GLU A 144 -20.74 15.20 -11.22
C GLU A 144 -21.52 14.40 -10.17
N TRP A 145 -22.70 14.87 -9.79
CA TRP A 145 -23.56 14.11 -8.90
C TRP A 145 -24.11 12.87 -9.63
N VAL A 146 -24.14 11.72 -8.96
CA VAL A 146 -24.75 10.50 -9.50
C VAL A 146 -26.23 10.53 -9.15
N GLU A 147 -27.11 10.67 -10.14
CA GLU A 147 -28.57 10.69 -9.90
C GLU A 147 -29.18 9.29 -9.94
N GLU A 148 -28.79 8.45 -10.92
CA GLU A 148 -29.51 7.21 -11.22
C GLU A 148 -28.66 5.93 -11.10
N SER A 149 -27.40 5.94 -11.54
CA SER A 149 -26.59 4.70 -11.59
C SER A 149 -25.10 4.97 -11.39
N PRO A 150 -24.41 4.17 -10.56
CA PRO A 150 -24.97 3.14 -9.68
C PRO A 150 -25.74 3.72 -8.49
N THR A 151 -26.77 3.03 -8.00
CA THR A 151 -27.41 3.38 -6.72
C THR A 151 -26.73 2.67 -5.54
N LEU A 152 -26.92 3.16 -4.31
CA LEU A 152 -26.49 2.45 -3.11
C LEU A 152 -27.09 1.05 -2.98
N SER A 153 -28.29 0.84 -3.53
CA SER A 153 -28.95 -0.47 -3.57
C SER A 153 -28.22 -1.45 -4.50
N ASP A 154 -27.75 -0.98 -5.65
CA ASP A 154 -26.96 -1.79 -6.59
C ASP A 154 -25.63 -2.20 -5.96
N ILE A 155 -24.94 -1.24 -5.32
CA ILE A 155 -23.70 -1.49 -4.59
C ILE A 155 -23.93 -2.51 -3.46
N LYS A 156 -24.99 -2.35 -2.67
CA LYS A 156 -25.34 -3.28 -1.58
C LYS A 156 -25.67 -4.68 -2.08
N LYS A 157 -26.29 -4.81 -3.26
CA LYS A 157 -26.59 -6.11 -3.87
C LYS A 157 -25.30 -6.87 -4.19
N ILE A 158 -24.30 -6.20 -4.76
CA ILE A 158 -22.98 -6.80 -5.08
C ILE A 158 -22.19 -7.10 -3.80
N TYR A 159 -22.21 -6.17 -2.83
CA TYR A 159 -21.49 -6.33 -1.58
C TYR A 159 -22.02 -7.50 -0.75
N GLY A 160 -23.34 -7.56 -0.60
CA GLY A 160 -24.04 -8.56 0.22
C GLY A 160 -25.28 -7.91 0.84
N SER A 161 -26.48 -8.39 0.49
CA SER A 161 -27.74 -7.74 0.91
C SER A 161 -27.95 -7.69 2.44
N ARG A 162 -27.25 -8.54 3.20
CA ARG A 162 -27.32 -8.64 4.66
C ARG A 162 -26.21 -7.89 5.39
N THR A 163 -25.27 -7.26 4.68
CA THR A 163 -24.16 -6.53 5.28
C THR A 163 -24.36 -5.02 5.19
N THR A 164 -23.84 -4.31 6.17
CA THR A 164 -23.73 -2.86 6.12
C THR A 164 -22.58 -2.51 5.19
N LEU A 165 -22.79 -1.56 4.28
CA LEU A 165 -21.73 -1.08 3.40
C LEU A 165 -20.63 -0.39 4.22
N PRO A 166 -19.35 -0.62 3.90
CA PRO A 166 -18.26 0.20 4.41
C PRO A 166 -18.44 1.67 4.04
N THR A 167 -17.92 2.56 4.88
CA THR A 167 -18.15 4.02 4.79
C THR A 167 -17.79 4.60 3.43
N THR A 168 -16.68 4.14 2.85
CA THR A 168 -16.21 4.59 1.53
C THR A 168 -16.29 3.42 0.55
N THR A 169 -16.95 3.67 -0.59
CA THR A 169 -16.95 2.78 -1.75
C THR A 169 -16.50 3.55 -2.99
N ILE A 170 -15.52 3.01 -3.71
CA ILE A 170 -15.13 3.50 -5.04
C ILE A 170 -15.61 2.47 -6.06
N VAL A 171 -16.34 2.92 -7.08
CA VAL A 171 -16.86 2.07 -8.16
C VAL A 171 -16.16 2.44 -9.47
N LEU A 172 -15.54 1.45 -10.10
CA LEU A 172 -14.72 1.59 -11.29
C LEU A 172 -15.29 0.73 -12.43
N PRO A 173 -16.09 1.30 -13.35
CA PRO A 173 -16.42 0.61 -14.60
C PRO A 173 -15.14 0.41 -15.42
N LEU A 174 -14.74 -0.84 -15.65
CA LEU A 174 -13.43 -1.15 -16.23
C LEU A 174 -13.44 -0.98 -17.75
N LYS A 175 -12.34 -0.42 -18.27
CA LYS A 175 -12.03 -0.41 -19.70
C LYS A 175 -11.88 -1.86 -20.21
N PHE A 176 -12.29 -2.12 -21.44
CA PHE A 176 -12.35 -3.48 -22.00
C PHE A 176 -10.99 -4.21 -21.99
N ASP A 177 -9.93 -3.50 -22.35
CA ASP A 177 -8.55 -4.02 -22.35
C ASP A 177 -7.95 -4.16 -20.95
N LYS A 178 -8.61 -3.63 -19.91
CA LYS A 178 -8.12 -3.61 -18.53
C LYS A 178 -8.72 -4.67 -17.62
N VAL A 179 -9.81 -5.33 -18.03
CA VAL A 179 -10.46 -6.39 -17.22
C VAL A 179 -9.49 -7.54 -16.88
N LYS A 180 -8.82 -8.12 -17.88
CA LYS A 180 -7.89 -9.24 -17.66
C LYS A 180 -6.66 -8.81 -16.83
N PRO A 181 -5.97 -7.70 -17.14
CA PRO A 181 -4.86 -7.22 -16.32
C PRO A 181 -5.25 -6.96 -14.85
N VAL A 182 -6.41 -6.32 -14.61
CA VAL A 182 -6.88 -6.05 -13.24
C VAL A 182 -7.16 -7.34 -12.48
N LYS A 183 -7.84 -8.31 -13.10
CA LYS A 183 -8.07 -9.63 -12.48
C LYS A 183 -6.75 -10.31 -12.12
N GLN A 184 -5.80 -10.35 -13.06
CA GLN A 184 -4.49 -10.96 -12.82
C GLN A 184 -3.72 -10.26 -11.69
N GLN A 185 -3.74 -8.92 -11.63
CA GLN A 185 -3.09 -8.17 -10.56
C GLN A 185 -3.74 -8.44 -9.20
N LEU A 186 -5.07 -8.51 -9.13
CA LEU A 186 -5.80 -8.81 -7.90
C LEU A 186 -5.58 -10.26 -7.43
N SER A 187 -5.45 -11.22 -8.34
CA SER A 187 -5.08 -12.60 -8.00
C SER A 187 -3.63 -12.71 -7.51
N ASN A 188 -2.73 -11.85 -8.01
CA ASN A 188 -1.31 -11.85 -7.68
C ASN A 188 -0.95 -10.88 -6.54
N VAL A 189 -1.88 -10.60 -5.63
CA VAL A 189 -1.59 -9.77 -4.45
C VAL A 189 -0.75 -10.60 -3.48
N HIS A 190 0.50 -10.19 -3.29
CA HIS A 190 1.42 -10.87 -2.38
C HIS A 190 0.97 -10.68 -0.91
N PRO A 191 0.80 -11.75 -0.11
CA PRO A 191 0.34 -11.67 1.29
C PRO A 191 1.11 -10.67 2.15
N GLU A 192 2.44 -10.72 2.04
CA GLU A 192 3.35 -9.89 2.84
C GLU A 192 3.27 -8.38 2.51
N VAL A 193 2.45 -7.94 1.55
CA VAL A 193 2.18 -6.50 1.34
C VAL A 193 1.73 -5.81 2.62
N LEU A 194 0.92 -6.49 3.45
CA LEU A 194 0.41 -5.93 4.70
C LEU A 194 1.50 -5.68 5.75
N LEU A 195 2.65 -6.36 5.68
CA LEU A 195 3.75 -6.17 6.65
C LEU A 195 4.30 -4.73 6.64
N PHE A 196 4.15 -4.04 5.51
CA PHE A 196 4.75 -2.73 5.27
C PHE A 196 3.73 -1.62 5.04
N LEU A 197 2.43 -1.95 5.09
CA LEU A 197 1.38 -0.94 5.15
C LEU A 197 1.28 -0.39 6.57
N SER A 198 1.02 0.91 6.68
CA SER A 198 1.05 1.62 7.95
C SER A 198 -0.26 1.53 8.75
N LYS A 199 -1.38 1.26 8.10
CA LYS A 199 -2.72 1.28 8.73
C LYS A 199 -3.57 0.06 8.38
N ILE A 200 -3.61 -0.33 7.12
CA ILE A 200 -4.45 -1.44 6.65
C ILE A 200 -3.97 -2.74 7.30
N LYS A 201 -4.87 -3.42 7.99
CA LYS A 201 -4.63 -4.72 8.64
C LYS A 201 -5.25 -5.88 7.89
N GLN A 202 -6.25 -5.62 7.06
CA GLN A 202 -6.97 -6.65 6.33
C GLN A 202 -7.14 -6.25 4.86
N LEU A 203 -6.86 -7.18 3.97
CA LEU A 203 -6.98 -7.02 2.54
C LEU A 203 -7.70 -8.23 1.96
N SER A 204 -8.80 -8.02 1.25
CA SER A 204 -9.53 -9.11 0.60
C SER A 204 -9.83 -8.81 -0.86
N VAL A 205 -9.85 -9.86 -1.65
CA VAL A 205 -10.19 -9.84 -3.07
C VAL A 205 -11.27 -10.88 -3.30
N ARG A 206 -12.39 -10.44 -3.87
CA ARG A 206 -13.55 -11.29 -4.15
C ARG A 206 -13.98 -11.14 -5.60
N GLU A 207 -14.21 -12.26 -6.27
CA GLU A 207 -14.91 -12.27 -7.55
C GLU A 207 -16.40 -12.56 -7.31
N HIS A 208 -17.26 -11.66 -7.77
CA HIS A 208 -18.71 -11.77 -7.66
C HIS A 208 -19.31 -12.14 -9.03
N ASN A 209 -19.87 -13.34 -9.06
CA ASN A 209 -20.54 -13.95 -10.19
C ASN A 209 -22.04 -14.12 -9.90
N LYS A 210 -22.84 -14.13 -10.97
CA LYS A 210 -24.30 -14.40 -10.89
C LYS A 210 -24.62 -15.75 -10.25
N ASP A 211 -23.78 -16.75 -10.49
CA ASP A 211 -23.80 -18.01 -9.75
C ASP A 211 -22.88 -17.87 -8.52
N PRO A 212 -23.44 -17.81 -7.29
CA PRO A 212 -22.64 -17.63 -6.08
C PRO A 212 -21.63 -18.76 -5.84
N ARG A 213 -21.80 -19.93 -6.48
CA ARG A 213 -20.87 -21.06 -6.39
C ARG A 213 -19.55 -20.78 -7.09
N LEU A 214 -19.54 -19.87 -8.06
CA LEU A 214 -18.35 -19.44 -8.80
C LEU A 214 -17.64 -18.27 -8.11
N ASN A 215 -18.14 -17.79 -6.96
CA ASN A 215 -17.47 -16.71 -6.24
C ASN A 215 -16.19 -17.20 -5.58
N THR A 216 -15.08 -16.56 -5.93
CA THR A 216 -13.78 -16.74 -5.28
C THR A 216 -13.58 -15.66 -4.23
N VAL A 217 -12.88 -16.02 -3.15
CA VAL A 217 -12.47 -15.08 -2.11
C VAL A 217 -11.04 -15.44 -1.74
N SER A 218 -10.17 -14.43 -1.75
CA SER A 218 -8.87 -14.50 -1.09
C SER A 218 -8.81 -13.39 -0.05
N ALA A 219 -8.29 -13.71 1.13
CA ALA A 219 -8.17 -12.76 2.23
C ALA A 219 -6.78 -12.85 2.82
N ILE A 220 -6.24 -11.71 3.23
CA ILE A 220 -4.96 -11.58 3.90
C ILE A 220 -5.20 -10.69 5.11
N ALA A 221 -4.72 -11.10 6.29
CA ALA A 221 -4.96 -10.36 7.52
C ALA A 221 -3.75 -10.41 8.45
N ILE A 222 -3.49 -9.29 9.14
CA ILE A 222 -2.69 -9.27 10.36
C ILE A 222 -3.60 -9.73 11.49
N THR A 223 -3.39 -10.94 11.98
CA THR A 223 -4.25 -11.58 13.01
C THR A 223 -3.85 -11.20 14.42
N SER A 224 -2.57 -10.90 14.65
CA SER A 224 -2.08 -10.36 15.91
C SER A 224 -0.77 -9.61 15.75
N GLU A 225 -0.51 -8.70 16.70
CA GLU A 225 0.69 -7.87 16.79
C GLU A 225 1.14 -7.85 18.25
N THR A 226 2.44 -8.06 18.50
CA THR A 226 3.00 -7.94 19.85
C THR A 226 3.33 -6.49 20.18
N GLU A 227 3.53 -6.20 21.47
CA GLU A 227 3.92 -4.86 21.91
C GLU A 227 5.20 -4.35 21.23
N LEU A 228 5.18 -3.07 20.88
CA LEU A 228 6.29 -2.38 20.24
C LEU A 228 7.38 -2.08 21.28
N VAL A 229 8.57 -2.63 21.05
CA VAL A 229 9.75 -2.40 21.89
C VAL A 229 10.61 -1.30 21.28
N VAL A 230 10.72 -0.16 21.98
CA VAL A 230 11.52 1.01 21.54
C VAL A 230 12.94 0.96 22.10
N ARG A 231 13.94 1.12 21.24
CA ARG A 231 15.36 1.26 21.59
C ARG A 231 15.89 2.62 21.15
N LYS A 232 15.78 3.59 22.07
CA LYS A 232 16.12 5.00 21.81
C LYS A 232 17.61 5.24 21.53
N ASN A 233 18.49 4.37 22.01
CA ASN A 233 19.94 4.50 21.84
C ASN A 233 20.41 4.30 20.39
N ILE A 234 19.61 3.60 19.58
CA ILE A 234 19.93 3.27 18.18
C ILE A 234 18.78 3.62 17.23
N ASP A 235 17.81 4.43 17.70
CA ASP A 235 16.61 4.83 16.96
C ASP A 235 15.90 3.65 16.27
N ALA A 236 15.74 2.54 16.99
CA ALA A 236 15.15 1.31 16.50
C ALA A 236 13.89 0.92 17.28
N VAL A 237 12.97 0.23 16.59
CA VAL A 237 11.79 -0.40 17.17
C VAL A 237 11.65 -1.83 16.65
N SER A 238 11.12 -2.72 17.48
CA SER A 238 10.83 -4.10 17.09
C SER A 238 9.46 -4.56 17.58
N TYR A 239 8.83 -5.44 16.81
CA TYR A 239 7.53 -6.04 17.10
C TYR A 239 7.37 -7.31 16.27
N THR A 240 6.40 -8.16 16.61
CA THR A 240 6.08 -9.37 15.83
C THR A 240 4.69 -9.20 15.23
N LEU A 241 4.55 -9.54 13.96
CA LEU A 241 3.28 -9.61 13.25
C LEU A 241 2.95 -11.06 12.92
N HIS A 242 1.70 -11.46 13.12
CA HIS A 242 1.17 -12.72 12.63
C HIS A 242 0.30 -12.44 11.42
N LEU A 243 0.70 -12.99 10.27
CA LEU A 243 0.03 -12.82 9.00
C LEU A 243 -0.67 -14.13 8.61
N SER A 244 -1.94 -14.04 8.24
CA SER A 244 -2.68 -15.15 7.63
C SER A 244 -3.05 -14.82 6.18
N ALA A 245 -3.14 -15.86 5.36
CA ALA A 245 -3.61 -15.78 3.99
C ALA A 245 -4.54 -16.96 3.69
N ASP A 246 -5.80 -16.64 3.45
CA ASP A 246 -6.85 -17.60 3.11
C ASP A 246 -7.16 -17.55 1.62
N GLU A 247 -7.25 -18.74 1.01
CA GLU A 247 -7.74 -18.92 -0.34
C GLU A 247 -8.77 -20.05 -0.36
N LYS A 248 -9.96 -19.76 -0.89
CA LYS A 248 -11.09 -20.70 -0.89
C LYS A 248 -10.79 -22.03 -1.62
N ASP A 249 -9.78 -22.05 -2.48
CA ASP A 249 -9.38 -23.22 -3.26
C ASP A 249 -8.30 -24.09 -2.57
N ASN A 250 -7.78 -23.67 -1.41
CA ASN A 250 -6.81 -24.41 -0.61
C ASN A 250 -7.44 -24.83 0.74
N GLU A 251 -7.38 -26.12 1.07
CA GLU A 251 -7.83 -26.65 2.38
C GLU A 251 -6.98 -26.13 3.56
N TYR A 252 -5.85 -25.48 3.29
CA TYR A 252 -4.91 -24.97 4.28
C TYR A 252 -4.88 -23.45 4.28
N GLN A 253 -5.27 -22.87 5.41
CA GLN A 253 -4.95 -21.49 5.77
C GLN A 253 -3.44 -21.37 5.98
N GLY A 254 -2.79 -20.52 5.20
CA GLY A 254 -1.36 -20.24 5.37
C GLY A 254 -1.17 -19.19 6.44
N GLU A 255 -0.37 -19.49 7.46
CA GLU A 255 0.03 -18.52 8.49
C GLU A 255 1.55 -18.40 8.55
N CYS A 256 2.05 -17.19 8.84
CA CYS A 256 3.47 -16.96 9.06
C CYS A 256 3.66 -15.81 10.04
N SER A 257 4.55 -16.02 11.01
CA SER A 257 4.92 -15.02 12.00
C SER A 257 6.19 -14.29 11.54
N TYR A 258 6.20 -12.96 11.62
CA TYR A 258 7.34 -12.12 11.21
C TYR A 258 7.85 -11.31 12.39
N PHE A 259 9.14 -11.46 12.72
CA PHE A 259 9.81 -10.47 13.56
C PHE A 259 10.18 -9.26 12.70
N MET A 260 9.67 -8.10 13.10
CA MET A 260 9.85 -6.83 12.42
C MET A 260 10.91 -6.00 13.16
N TRP A 261 11.88 -5.49 12.42
CA TRP A 261 12.89 -4.58 12.93
C TRP A 261 12.93 -3.31 12.10
N LYS A 262 12.61 -2.18 12.69
CA LYS A 262 12.62 -0.88 12.00
C LYS A 262 13.64 0.04 12.65
N GLN A 263 14.57 0.57 11.87
CA GLN A 263 15.66 1.39 12.38
C GLN A 263 15.92 2.60 11.49
N LYS A 264 16.26 3.71 12.13
CA LYS A 264 16.62 4.96 11.47
C LYS A 264 18.14 5.13 11.39
N PHE A 265 18.60 5.67 10.28
CA PHE A 265 20.01 6.03 10.05
C PHE A 265 20.11 7.43 9.48
N PRO A 266 21.13 8.23 9.83
CA PRO A 266 21.35 9.52 9.20
C PRO A 266 21.72 9.35 7.72
N VAL A 267 21.18 10.20 6.85
CA VAL A 267 21.54 10.25 5.44
C VAL A 267 22.94 10.87 5.29
N LYS A 268 23.91 10.10 4.78
CA LYS A 268 25.24 10.64 4.48
C LYS A 268 25.16 11.67 3.33
N HIS A 269 26.06 12.64 3.34
CA HIS A 269 26.03 13.74 2.39
C HIS A 269 26.13 13.26 0.93
N GLU A 270 27.00 12.28 0.67
CA GLU A 270 27.20 11.67 -0.65
C GLU A 270 25.95 10.98 -1.20
N ASN A 271 25.07 10.44 -0.33
CA ASN A 271 23.87 9.70 -0.73
C ASN A 271 22.65 10.61 -0.97
N LYS A 272 22.72 11.94 -0.71
CA LYS A 272 21.61 12.88 -0.93
C LYS A 272 21.30 13.07 -2.42
N VAL A 273 20.03 12.95 -2.81
CA VAL A 273 19.56 13.16 -4.20
C VAL A 273 18.59 14.33 -4.29
N GLU A 274 18.53 15.02 -5.43
CA GLU A 274 17.68 16.22 -5.64
C GLU A 274 16.22 15.99 -5.24
N ARG A 275 15.70 14.80 -5.55
CA ARG A 275 14.32 14.44 -5.23
C ARG A 275 14.05 14.23 -3.75
N ARG A 276 15.06 14.18 -2.87
CA ARG A 276 14.94 13.88 -1.43
C ARG A 276 15.88 14.75 -0.57
N THR A 277 16.16 15.96 -1.00
CA THR A 277 17.07 16.88 -0.30
C THR A 277 16.67 17.16 1.15
N GLU A 278 15.37 17.09 1.43
CA GLU A 278 14.74 17.33 2.74
C GLU A 278 14.70 16.10 3.65
N VAL A 279 15.11 14.93 3.15
CA VAL A 279 15.13 13.69 3.94
C VAL A 279 16.48 13.57 4.62
N GLU A 280 16.45 13.55 5.96
CA GLU A 280 17.65 13.52 6.81
C GLU A 280 17.90 12.13 7.40
N GLU A 281 16.90 11.25 7.38
CA GLU A 281 16.93 9.91 7.94
C GLU A 281 16.51 8.86 6.90
N LEU A 282 17.28 7.78 6.79
CA LEU A 282 16.90 6.55 6.11
C LEU A 282 16.18 5.64 7.10
N VAL A 283 14.97 5.21 6.76
CA VAL A 283 14.22 4.24 7.56
C VAL A 283 14.30 2.88 6.87
N ILE A 284 14.88 1.90 7.57
CA ILE A 284 15.02 0.53 7.09
C ILE A 284 14.19 -0.38 7.97
N THR A 285 13.30 -1.16 7.36
CA THR A 285 12.54 -2.21 8.03
C THR A 285 12.99 -3.56 7.51
N LEU A 286 13.38 -4.46 8.40
CA LEU A 286 13.68 -5.86 8.12
C LEU A 286 12.56 -6.73 8.66
N ALA A 287 12.06 -7.67 7.86
CA ALA A 287 11.07 -8.65 8.28
C ALA A 287 11.66 -10.06 8.22
N PHE A 288 11.66 -10.76 9.35
CA PHE A 288 12.25 -12.09 9.52
C PHE A 288 11.13 -13.12 9.72
N PRO A 289 10.86 -13.99 8.73
CA PRO A 289 9.81 -15.00 8.82
C PRO A 289 10.23 -16.17 9.72
N PHE A 290 9.47 -16.47 10.77
CA PHE A 290 9.70 -17.64 11.62
C PHE A 290 9.28 -18.95 10.97
N ASP A 291 8.34 -18.87 10.04
CA ASP A 291 7.74 -20.00 9.33
C ASP A 291 7.99 -19.88 7.82
N GLU A 292 7.40 -20.77 7.03
CA GLU A 292 7.45 -20.64 5.57
C GLU A 292 6.75 -19.35 5.12
N ARG A 293 7.39 -18.60 4.21
CA ARG A 293 6.83 -17.33 3.72
C ARG A 293 5.56 -17.59 2.92
N LEU A 294 4.56 -16.74 3.14
CA LEU A 294 3.29 -16.78 2.42
C LEU A 294 3.48 -16.19 1.02
N HIS A 295 3.45 -17.06 0.01
CA HIS A 295 3.78 -16.66 -1.36
C HIS A 295 2.70 -17.03 -2.40
N ARG A 296 1.67 -17.83 -2.07
CA ARG A 296 0.55 -18.17 -2.98
C ARG A 296 1.00 -18.63 -4.39
N GLY A 297 2.06 -19.45 -4.45
CA GLY A 297 2.66 -19.91 -5.71
C GLY A 297 3.44 -18.85 -6.50
N MET A 298 3.57 -17.63 -5.97
CA MET A 298 4.39 -16.55 -6.50
C MET A 298 5.85 -16.64 -6.01
N SER A 299 6.77 -15.94 -6.67
CA SER A 299 8.11 -15.72 -6.12
C SER A 299 8.05 -14.83 -4.89
N SER A 300 8.76 -15.17 -3.81
CA SER A 300 8.80 -14.34 -2.59
C SER A 300 9.79 -13.18 -2.74
N PRO A 301 9.32 -11.93 -2.94
CA PRO A 301 10.20 -10.80 -3.19
C PRO A 301 10.97 -10.44 -1.93
N GLY A 302 12.27 -10.16 -2.06
CA GLY A 302 13.12 -9.81 -0.92
C GLY A 302 13.23 -8.30 -0.66
N ILE A 303 12.74 -7.46 -1.59
CA ILE A 303 12.79 -6.00 -1.48
C ILE A 303 11.42 -5.39 -1.68
N TYR A 304 11.07 -4.46 -0.78
CA TYR A 304 9.85 -3.67 -0.80
C TYR A 304 10.19 -2.19 -0.81
N ALA A 305 9.48 -1.45 -1.64
CA ALA A 305 9.43 0.00 -1.60
C ALA A 305 7.99 0.41 -1.32
N PHE A 306 7.58 0.16 -0.06
CA PHE A 306 6.21 0.17 0.46
C PHE A 306 5.31 -0.92 -0.13
N LEU A 307 5.37 -1.11 -1.44
CA LEU A 307 4.79 -2.25 -2.16
C LEU A 307 5.89 -3.24 -2.58
N PRO A 308 5.55 -4.51 -2.82
CA PRO A 308 6.51 -5.52 -3.29
C PRO A 308 7.13 -5.10 -4.62
N THR A 309 8.41 -5.41 -4.78
CA THR A 309 9.09 -5.47 -6.09
C THR A 309 9.04 -6.91 -6.62
N GLU A 310 9.65 -7.18 -7.78
CA GLU A 310 9.84 -8.54 -8.30
C GLU A 310 11.24 -9.09 -7.97
N MET A 311 12.04 -8.37 -7.18
CA MET A 311 13.41 -8.76 -6.85
C MET A 311 13.46 -9.91 -5.85
N VAL A 312 13.89 -11.09 -6.32
CA VAL A 312 14.29 -12.21 -5.47
C VAL A 312 15.75 -12.02 -5.02
N THR A 313 15.98 -11.88 -3.71
CA THR A 313 17.30 -11.53 -3.15
C THR A 313 18.11 -12.73 -2.69
N ASN A 314 17.44 -13.85 -2.38
CA ASN A 314 17.98 -15.01 -1.63
C ASN A 314 18.40 -14.69 -0.19
N PHE A 315 18.03 -13.52 0.35
CA PHE A 315 18.11 -13.28 1.79
C PHE A 315 16.98 -14.02 2.51
N PRO A 316 17.22 -14.56 3.71
CA PRO A 316 16.20 -15.21 4.53
C PRO A 316 15.31 -14.20 5.28
N PHE A 317 15.33 -12.93 4.85
CA PHE A 317 14.55 -11.83 5.40
C PHE A 317 14.22 -10.84 4.29
N ILE A 318 13.21 -10.01 4.54
CA ILE A 318 12.73 -9.00 3.60
C ILE A 318 13.31 -7.64 3.99
N ILE A 319 13.66 -6.82 3.01
CA ILE A 319 14.12 -5.44 3.20
C ILE A 319 13.07 -4.48 2.67
N GLN A 320 12.54 -3.64 3.53
CA GLN A 320 11.72 -2.49 3.15
C GLN A 320 12.47 -1.18 3.43
N ALA A 321 12.48 -0.29 2.44
CA ALA A 321 12.94 1.09 2.59
C ALA A 321 12.35 1.97 1.48
N ASP A 322 12.61 3.29 1.51
CA ASP A 322 12.26 4.22 0.43
C ASP A 322 13.21 4.09 -0.77
N PHE A 323 13.27 2.91 -1.39
CA PHE A 323 14.10 2.66 -2.57
C PHE A 323 13.60 3.42 -3.81
N LEU A 324 14.52 3.92 -4.62
CA LEU A 324 14.24 4.32 -6.00
C LEU A 324 14.14 3.09 -6.89
N LEU A 325 13.02 2.99 -7.60
CA LEU A 325 12.74 1.87 -8.49
C LEU A 325 13.01 2.24 -9.95
N THR A 326 13.19 1.23 -10.79
CA THR A 326 13.12 1.36 -12.25
C THR A 326 11.75 1.83 -12.70
N SER A 327 11.61 2.21 -13.98
CA SER A 327 10.32 2.59 -14.56
C SER A 327 9.28 1.47 -14.49
N SER A 328 9.69 0.19 -14.63
CA SER A 328 8.81 -0.99 -14.49
C SER A 328 8.42 -1.26 -13.04
N ARG A 329 9.19 -0.75 -12.07
CA ARG A 329 9.08 -1.03 -10.63
C ARG A 329 9.41 -2.45 -10.21
N GLU A 330 9.83 -3.30 -11.16
CA GLU A 330 10.23 -4.68 -10.90
C GLU A 330 11.50 -4.75 -10.04
N THR A 331 12.41 -3.78 -10.21
CA THR A 331 13.70 -3.74 -9.51
C THR A 331 14.05 -2.34 -8.97
N ILE A 332 15.00 -2.29 -8.03
CA ILE A 332 15.59 -1.04 -7.55
C ILE A 332 16.68 -0.56 -8.52
N LEU A 333 16.92 0.74 -8.55
CA LEU A 333 18.07 1.32 -9.25
C LEU A 333 19.36 1.04 -8.44
N LEU A 334 20.07 -0.05 -8.75
CA LEU A 334 21.24 -0.52 -8.00
C LEU A 334 22.42 0.48 -8.02
N ASP A 335 22.62 1.16 -9.16
CA ASP A 335 23.68 2.17 -9.32
C ASP A 335 23.33 3.54 -8.70
N ASN A 336 22.18 3.66 -8.06
CA ASN A 336 21.75 4.93 -7.49
C ASN A 336 22.33 5.15 -6.09
N LYS A 337 23.01 6.29 -5.89
CA LYS A 337 23.62 6.66 -4.61
C LYS A 337 22.66 6.69 -3.41
N TRP A 338 21.37 6.98 -3.60
CA TRP A 338 20.38 6.89 -2.53
C TRP A 338 20.16 5.45 -2.09
N ASN A 339 19.96 4.54 -3.06
CA ASN A 339 19.78 3.12 -2.79
C ASN A 339 21.04 2.47 -2.22
N GLN A 340 22.22 2.87 -2.68
CA GLN A 340 23.49 2.45 -2.09
C GLN A 340 23.58 2.88 -0.62
N GLY A 341 23.19 4.11 -0.28
CA GLY A 341 23.12 4.56 1.10
C GLY A 341 22.19 3.72 1.98
N ILE A 342 21.04 3.29 1.44
CA ILE A 342 20.14 2.34 2.13
C ILE A 342 20.82 0.99 2.32
N LEU A 343 21.37 0.40 1.25
CA LEU A 343 22.00 -0.92 1.28
C LEU A 343 23.22 -0.97 2.21
N ASP A 344 24.00 0.12 2.31
CA ASP A 344 25.12 0.27 3.25
C ASP A 344 24.69 0.17 4.72
N CYS A 345 23.46 0.56 5.03
CA CYS A 345 22.91 0.53 6.39
C CYS A 345 22.30 -0.84 6.75
N VAL A 346 21.87 -1.63 5.76
CA VAL A 346 21.24 -2.96 5.97
C VAL A 346 22.12 -3.89 6.84
N PRO A 347 23.44 -4.01 6.65
CA PRO A 347 24.25 -4.87 7.51
C PRO A 347 24.24 -4.46 8.99
N SER A 348 24.20 -3.17 9.30
CA SER A 348 24.12 -2.72 10.69
C SER A 348 22.74 -2.99 11.26
N ALA A 349 21.68 -2.68 10.52
CA ALA A 349 20.31 -2.99 10.93
C ALA A 349 20.09 -4.48 11.19
N PHE A 350 20.65 -5.33 10.33
CA PHE A 350 20.60 -6.78 10.51
C PHE A 350 21.27 -7.21 11.80
N ILE A 351 22.46 -6.68 12.12
CA ILE A 351 23.19 -7.08 13.34
C ILE A 351 22.41 -6.66 14.57
N ASP A 352 21.90 -5.42 14.62
CA ASP A 352 21.13 -4.94 15.77
C ASP A 352 19.82 -5.74 15.95
N ALA A 353 19.15 -6.10 14.84
CA ALA A 353 17.98 -6.97 14.84
C ALA A 353 18.31 -8.38 15.34
N PHE A 354 19.39 -8.96 14.82
CA PHE A 354 19.84 -10.30 15.15
C PHE A 354 20.27 -10.40 16.61
N ASP A 355 20.99 -9.40 17.11
CA ASP A 355 21.33 -9.28 18.53
C ASP A 355 20.05 -9.20 19.36
N SER A 356 19.07 -8.39 18.96
CA SER A 356 17.81 -8.30 19.69
C SER A 356 17.10 -9.66 19.76
N LEU A 357 17.07 -10.42 18.66
CA LEU A 357 16.47 -11.76 18.61
C LEU A 357 17.21 -12.75 19.52
N VAL A 358 18.54 -12.74 19.46
CA VAL A 358 19.40 -13.66 20.21
C VAL A 358 19.47 -13.28 21.70
N ILE A 359 19.62 -12.00 22.04
CA ILE A 359 19.74 -11.50 23.42
C ILE A 359 18.43 -11.68 24.19
N ASN A 360 17.28 -11.41 23.57
CA ASN A 360 15.98 -11.66 24.21
C ASN A 360 15.75 -13.15 24.51
N SER A 361 16.52 -14.06 23.89
CA SER A 361 16.48 -15.50 24.16
C SER A 361 17.59 -15.99 25.11
N VAL A 362 18.38 -15.11 25.75
CA VAL A 362 19.46 -15.52 26.68
C VAL A 362 18.93 -16.19 27.96
N ASN A 363 17.68 -15.91 28.33
CA ASN A 363 16.98 -16.63 29.41
C ASN A 363 16.16 -17.84 28.89
N ALA A 364 16.14 -18.08 27.58
CA ALA A 364 15.45 -19.20 26.96
C ALA A 364 16.44 -20.38 26.73
N PRO A 365 15.95 -21.61 26.64
CA PRO A 365 16.78 -22.77 26.31
C PRO A 365 17.56 -22.55 25.01
N VAL A 366 18.76 -23.13 24.89
CA VAL A 366 19.60 -23.05 23.67
C VAL A 366 18.86 -23.57 22.42
N SER A 367 17.87 -24.45 22.59
CA SER A 367 16.98 -24.90 21.50
C SER A 367 16.14 -23.76 20.89
N SER A 368 15.85 -22.69 21.63
CA SER A 368 15.17 -21.49 21.15
C SER A 368 16.06 -20.58 20.29
N LEU A 369 17.39 -20.72 20.40
CA LEU A 369 18.38 -19.97 19.62
C LEU A 369 18.63 -20.55 18.23
N ALA A 370 18.60 -21.89 18.10
CA ALA A 370 18.91 -22.59 16.86
C ALA A 370 18.07 -22.11 15.65
N PRO A 371 16.75 -21.84 15.78
CA PRO A 371 15.95 -21.26 14.71
C PRO A 371 16.47 -19.92 14.19
N MET A 372 17.03 -19.05 15.04
CA MET A 372 17.42 -17.68 14.66
C MET A 372 18.59 -17.67 13.67
N PHE A 373 19.49 -18.64 13.75
CA PHE A 373 20.63 -18.74 12.84
C PHE A 373 20.22 -18.99 11.37
N ARG A 374 18.96 -19.42 11.12
CA ARG A 374 18.41 -19.53 9.75
C ARG A 374 18.36 -18.18 9.04
N PHE A 375 18.38 -17.07 9.78
CA PHE A 375 18.36 -15.72 9.24
C PHE A 375 19.72 -15.23 8.75
N ILE A 376 20.80 -15.99 8.97
CA ILE A 376 22.11 -15.61 8.42
C ILE A 376 22.07 -15.80 6.90
N PRO A 377 22.32 -14.76 6.09
CA PRO A 377 22.27 -14.87 4.64
C PRO A 377 23.50 -15.62 4.11
N ILE A 378 23.35 -16.92 3.89
CA ILE A 378 24.43 -17.79 3.36
C ILE A 378 24.42 -17.90 1.84
N ASN A 379 23.24 -17.81 1.22
CA ASN A 379 23.04 -18.00 -0.21
C ASN A 379 23.46 -16.77 -1.02
N SER A 380 23.84 -16.97 -2.28
CA SER A 380 24.15 -15.87 -3.21
C SER A 380 22.95 -15.34 -3.94
N SER A 381 22.99 -14.01 -4.12
CA SER A 381 22.05 -13.30 -4.95
C SER A 381 22.57 -13.28 -6.38
N SER A 382 21.66 -13.20 -7.36
CA SER A 382 22.00 -12.85 -8.74
C SER A 382 22.50 -11.41 -8.88
N TYR A 383 22.26 -10.56 -7.88
CA TYR A 383 22.69 -9.16 -7.84
C TYR A 383 24.00 -9.00 -7.07
N GLN A 384 25.02 -8.41 -7.71
CA GLN A 384 26.36 -8.27 -7.13
C GLN A 384 26.36 -7.38 -5.89
N GLU A 385 25.59 -6.30 -5.90
CA GLU A 385 25.46 -5.33 -4.81
C GLU A 385 24.88 -6.00 -3.55
N LEU A 386 23.92 -6.93 -3.72
CA LEU A 386 23.36 -7.69 -2.60
C LEU A 386 24.35 -8.71 -2.05
N ASN A 387 25.22 -9.27 -2.89
CA ASN A 387 26.32 -10.10 -2.40
C ASN A 387 27.31 -9.29 -1.56
N VAL A 388 27.55 -8.01 -1.88
CA VAL A 388 28.35 -7.11 -1.01
C VAL A 388 27.68 -6.96 0.36
N VAL A 389 26.39 -6.63 0.41
CA VAL A 389 25.62 -6.53 1.67
C VAL A 389 25.76 -7.82 2.51
N ARG A 390 25.62 -8.98 1.87
CA ARG A 390 25.80 -10.29 2.52
C ARG A 390 27.18 -10.46 3.15
N GLU A 391 28.24 -10.15 2.42
CA GLU A 391 29.61 -10.30 2.94
C GLU A 391 29.91 -9.32 4.09
N TYR A 392 29.33 -8.11 4.05
CA TYR A 392 29.40 -7.17 5.18
C TYR A 392 28.69 -7.70 6.43
N ILE A 393 27.52 -8.33 6.28
CA ILE A 393 26.81 -9.00 7.38
C ILE A 393 27.71 -10.09 7.99
N LYS A 394 28.27 -10.98 7.16
CA LYS A 394 29.17 -12.05 7.62
C LYS A 394 30.40 -11.50 8.35
N SER A 395 31.04 -10.46 7.79
CA SER A 395 32.20 -9.81 8.41
C SER A 395 31.87 -9.22 9.79
N LYS A 396 30.73 -8.55 9.93
CA LYS A 396 30.29 -7.98 11.22
C LYS A 396 30.00 -9.06 12.26
N LEU A 397 29.36 -10.17 11.87
CA LEU A 397 29.12 -11.33 12.76
C LEU A 397 30.45 -11.92 13.27
N LEU A 398 31.45 -12.06 12.38
CA LEU A 398 32.76 -12.60 12.77
C LEU A 398 33.51 -11.67 13.74
N LYS A 399 33.51 -10.35 13.49
CA LYS A 399 34.21 -9.37 14.35
C LYS A 399 33.69 -9.37 15.79
N LYS A 400 32.39 -9.57 15.99
CA LYS A 400 31.81 -9.68 17.34
C LYS A 400 32.37 -10.86 18.13
N LYS A 401 32.58 -12.01 17.49
CA LYS A 401 33.15 -13.21 18.15
C LYS A 401 34.53 -12.95 18.77
N TYR A 402 35.29 -11.98 18.27
CA TYR A 402 36.62 -11.61 18.78
C TYR A 402 36.60 -10.50 19.82
N SER A 403 35.51 -9.72 19.96
CA SER A 403 35.40 -8.67 20.98
C SER A 403 34.83 -9.17 22.31
N SER A 404 34.27 -10.39 22.32
CA SER A 404 33.70 -11.06 23.50
C SER A 404 34.64 -12.07 24.16
N ARG A 405 35.93 -12.08 23.79
CA ARG A 405 36.96 -12.98 24.35
C ARG A 405 37.95 -12.22 25.21
#